data_AF-X1VZU0-F1
#
_entry.id   AF-X1VZU0-F1
#
_cell.length_a   1.000
_cell.length_b   1.000
_cell.length_c   1.000
_cell.angle_alpha   90.00
_cell.angle_beta   90.00
_cell.angle_gamma   90.00
#
_symmetry.space_group_name_H-M   'P 1'
#
loop_
_entity.id
_entity.type
_entity.pdbx_description
1 polymer ?
#
loop_
_entity_poly.entity_id
_entity_poly.type
_entity_poly.pdbx_seq_one_letter_code
_entity_poly.pdbx_strand_id
1 'polypeptide(L)'
;TNEVPHDLSYILPDDDYRDVDLSNAAGGENIYPENTKTLYEVALGFKPGNYMVHFYIPAGEYVSRLEQAGMVPDVTHATRRYLGARKPEDSPYDDKRIFLYFVKDLEPVILRVFVDTGCDFEKCVLGLIVNKCYLKEITVPTSEQLARA
;
A
#
# COMPACT_ATOMS: atom_id res chain seq x y z
N THR A 1 21.02 1.07 8.80
CA THR A 1 20.10 1.84 7.94
C THR A 1 19.21 2.65 8.87
N ASN A 2 18.88 3.91 8.56
CA ASN A 2 17.97 4.69 9.41
C ASN A 2 16.54 4.39 8.94
N GLU A 3 15.90 3.45 9.61
CA GLU A 3 14.52 3.04 9.37
C GLU A 3 13.58 3.90 10.21
N VAL A 4 12.57 4.48 9.56
CA VAL A 4 11.58 5.31 10.24
C VAL A 4 10.28 4.49 10.40
N PRO A 5 9.98 3.99 11.61
CA PRO A 5 8.70 3.32 11.86
C PRO A 5 7.57 4.37 11.86
N HIS A 6 6.46 4.02 11.22
CA HIS A 6 5.29 4.89 11.16
C HIS A 6 4.02 4.03 11.08
N ASP A 7 3.21 4.07 12.12
CA ASP A 7 1.95 3.32 12.16
C ASP A 7 0.79 4.23 11.76
N LEU A 8 -0.05 3.71 10.87
CA LEU A 8 -1.36 4.26 10.55
C LEU A 8 -2.42 3.41 11.24
N SER A 9 -3.41 4.05 11.87
CA SER A 9 -4.44 3.32 12.60
C SER A 9 -5.81 3.94 12.49
N TYR A 10 -6.81 3.11 12.26
CA TYR A 10 -8.20 3.52 12.09
C TYR A 10 -9.13 2.56 12.83
N ILE A 11 -10.26 3.07 13.31
CA ILE A 11 -11.34 2.26 13.86
C ILE A 11 -12.49 2.38 12.88
N LEU A 12 -12.94 1.26 12.35
CA LEU A 12 -14.00 1.18 11.35
C LEU A 12 -15.11 0.26 11.88
N PRO A 13 -16.39 0.61 11.64
CA PRO A 13 -17.51 -0.27 11.98
C PRO A 13 -17.58 -1.47 11.02
N ASP A 14 -18.49 -2.42 11.33
CA ASP A 14 -18.85 -3.54 10.45
C ASP A 14 -19.23 -3.08 9.02
N ASP A 15 -18.83 -3.85 8.02
CA ASP A 15 -19.19 -3.65 6.59
C ASP A 15 -18.86 -2.23 6.06
N ASP A 16 -17.80 -1.62 6.59
CA ASP A 16 -17.35 -0.28 6.20
C ASP A 16 -15.91 -0.29 5.70
N TYR A 17 -15.55 0.74 4.94
CA TYR A 17 -14.20 0.90 4.43
C TYR A 17 -13.65 2.33 4.58
N ARG A 18 -12.33 2.40 4.59
CA ARG A 18 -11.59 3.64 4.47
C ARG A 18 -10.54 3.53 3.38
N ASP A 19 -10.52 4.55 2.51
CA ASP A 19 -9.42 4.76 1.58
C ASP A 19 -8.29 5.51 2.29
N VAL A 20 -7.12 4.90 2.30
CA VAL A 20 -5.88 5.45 2.88
C VAL A 20 -5.00 5.87 1.71
N ASP A 21 -4.93 7.18 1.47
CA ASP A 21 -4.08 7.77 0.43
C ASP A 21 -2.66 7.92 0.96
N LEU A 22 -1.71 7.16 0.41
CA LEU A 22 -0.31 7.22 0.85
C LEU A 22 0.45 8.44 0.29
N SER A 23 -0.14 9.18 -0.64
CA SER A 23 0.50 10.34 -1.26
C SER A 23 0.56 11.55 -0.33
N ASN A 24 1.18 12.63 -0.84
CA ASN A 24 1.26 13.92 -0.16
C ASN A 24 0.10 14.86 -0.54
N ALA A 25 -0.99 14.34 -1.12
CA ALA A 25 -2.19 15.11 -1.40
C ALA A 25 -2.86 15.61 -0.11
N ALA A 26 -3.75 16.61 -0.24
CA ALA A 26 -4.49 17.13 0.91
C ALA A 26 -5.35 16.03 1.56
N GLY A 27 -5.03 15.66 2.79
CA GLY A 27 -5.68 14.57 3.52
C GLY A 27 -5.05 13.19 3.31
N GLY A 28 -3.95 13.09 2.57
CA GLY A 28 -3.12 11.90 2.48
C GLY A 28 -2.18 11.74 3.68
N GLU A 29 -1.53 10.58 3.73
CA GLU A 29 -0.68 10.14 4.85
C GLU A 29 0.78 10.62 4.73
N ASN A 30 1.11 11.34 3.65
CA ASN A 30 2.41 11.97 3.43
C ASN A 30 3.61 11.00 3.39
N ILE A 31 3.42 9.85 2.73
CA ILE A 31 4.42 8.76 2.67
C ILE A 31 5.34 8.91 1.45
N TYR A 32 5.25 9.99 0.67
CA TYR A 32 6.11 10.21 -0.50
C TYR A 32 7.29 11.13 -0.16
N PRO A 33 8.46 10.92 -0.77
CA PRO A 33 9.56 11.85 -0.61
C PRO A 33 9.29 13.16 -1.35
N GLU A 34 9.65 14.28 -0.73
CA GLU A 34 9.60 15.63 -1.36
C GLU A 34 10.83 15.94 -2.22
N ASN A 35 11.91 15.17 -2.07
CA ASN A 35 13.16 15.38 -2.80
C ASN A 35 13.25 14.44 -4.01
N THR A 36 13.55 14.99 -5.19
CA THR A 36 13.70 14.21 -6.43
C THR A 36 14.87 13.22 -6.41
N LYS A 37 15.82 13.38 -5.48
CA LYS A 37 16.97 12.49 -5.28
C LYS A 37 16.73 11.43 -4.20
N THR A 38 15.51 11.26 -3.75
CA THR A 38 15.18 10.29 -2.69
C THR A 38 14.15 9.30 -3.20
N LEU A 39 14.41 8.02 -2.93
CA LEU A 39 13.48 6.92 -3.05
C LEU A 39 13.12 6.45 -1.65
N TYR A 40 11.83 6.34 -1.34
CA TYR A 40 11.40 5.63 -0.14
C TYR A 40 11.08 4.18 -0.49
N GLU A 41 11.76 3.26 0.17
CA GLU A 41 11.33 1.86 0.24
C GLU A 41 10.52 1.70 1.52
N VAL A 42 9.28 1.26 1.38
CA VAL A 42 8.33 1.14 2.49
C VAL A 42 7.93 -0.30 2.65
N ALA A 43 8.34 -0.91 3.75
CA ALA A 43 7.82 -2.21 4.16
C ALA A 43 6.48 -1.99 4.88
N LEU A 44 5.45 -2.71 4.45
CA LEU A 44 4.08 -2.61 4.97
C LEU A 44 3.65 -3.94 5.58
N GLY A 45 3.15 -3.91 6.80
CA GLY A 45 2.48 -5.05 7.43
C GLY A 45 1.29 -4.63 8.27
N PHE A 46 0.54 -5.62 8.74
CA PHE A 46 -0.78 -5.41 9.32
C PHE A 46 -0.89 -6.12 10.67
N LYS A 47 -1.49 -5.47 11.67
CA LYS A 47 -1.86 -6.18 12.90
C LYS A 47 -3.03 -7.12 12.63
N PRO A 48 -3.12 -8.27 13.32
CA PRO A 48 -4.27 -9.17 13.20
C PRO A 48 -5.60 -8.44 13.42
N GLY A 49 -6.63 -8.85 12.67
CA GLY A 49 -7.99 -8.32 12.77
C GLY A 49 -8.88 -8.85 11.64
N ASN A 50 -10.19 -8.61 11.74
CA ASN A 50 -11.19 -9.00 10.75
C ASN A 50 -11.37 -7.92 9.68
N TYR A 51 -10.31 -7.69 8.90
CA TYR A 51 -10.34 -6.74 7.79
C TYR A 51 -9.46 -7.21 6.64
N MET A 52 -9.65 -6.60 5.48
CA MET A 52 -8.86 -6.85 4.28
C MET A 52 -8.43 -5.53 3.65
N VAL A 53 -7.37 -5.60 2.85
CA VAL A 53 -6.75 -4.42 2.23
C VAL A 53 -6.65 -4.61 0.72
N HIS A 54 -7.24 -3.68 -0.04
CA HIS A 54 -7.08 -3.61 -1.49
C HIS A 54 -6.11 -2.51 -1.88
N PHE A 55 -5.34 -2.77 -2.94
CA PHE A 55 -4.38 -1.83 -3.49
C PHE A 55 -4.93 -1.24 -4.79
N TYR A 56 -4.92 0.09 -4.87
CA TYR A 56 -5.25 0.82 -6.09
C TYR A 56 -4.03 1.63 -6.54
N ILE A 57 -3.51 1.30 -7.72
CA ILE A 57 -2.30 1.88 -8.28
C ILE A 57 -2.47 1.97 -9.81
N PRO A 58 -2.63 3.18 -10.40
CA PRO A 58 -2.87 4.48 -9.74
C PRO A 58 -4.26 4.56 -9.07
N ALA A 59 -4.60 5.69 -8.45
CA ALA A 59 -5.89 5.89 -7.80
C ALA A 59 -7.06 5.52 -8.74
N GLY A 60 -7.89 4.56 -8.31
CA GLY A 60 -9.05 4.07 -9.06
C GLY A 60 -8.81 2.81 -9.91
N GLU A 61 -7.56 2.36 -10.08
CA GLU A 61 -7.24 1.12 -10.80
C GLU A 61 -6.90 -0.02 -9.86
N TYR A 62 -7.58 -1.15 -10.04
CA TYR A 62 -7.30 -2.37 -9.29
C TYR A 62 -6.07 -3.09 -9.84
N VAL A 63 -4.99 -3.10 -9.07
CA VAL A 63 -3.77 -3.85 -9.40
C VAL A 63 -4.05 -5.35 -9.55
N SER A 64 -4.94 -5.87 -8.71
CA SER A 64 -5.20 -7.31 -8.59
C SER A 64 -6.45 -7.79 -9.33
N ARG A 65 -6.94 -7.07 -10.34
CA ARG A 65 -8.05 -7.55 -11.18
C ARG A 65 -7.61 -8.72 -12.05
N LEU A 66 -8.55 -9.60 -12.40
CA LEU A 66 -8.31 -10.63 -13.43
C LEU A 66 -8.64 -10.08 -14.82
N GLU A 67 -8.07 -10.69 -15.86
CA GLU A 67 -8.27 -10.27 -17.25
C GLU A 67 -9.72 -10.47 -17.74
N GLN A 68 -10.46 -11.41 -17.14
CA GLN A 68 -11.86 -11.65 -17.45
C GLN A 68 -12.70 -10.41 -17.10
N ALA A 69 -13.52 -9.95 -18.05
CA ALA A 69 -14.40 -8.82 -17.86
C ALA A 69 -15.29 -8.98 -16.60
N GLY A 70 -15.35 -7.94 -15.77
CA GLY A 70 -16.13 -7.93 -14.53
C GLY A 70 -15.46 -8.60 -13.32
N MET A 71 -14.32 -9.27 -13.50
CA MET A 71 -13.50 -9.81 -12.40
C MET A 71 -12.60 -8.71 -11.83
N VAL A 72 -13.25 -7.68 -11.31
CA VAL A 72 -12.65 -6.57 -10.58
C VAL A 72 -13.03 -6.69 -9.10
N PRO A 73 -12.13 -6.32 -8.18
CA PRO A 73 -12.47 -6.25 -6.77
C PRO A 73 -13.63 -5.27 -6.53
N ASP A 74 -14.51 -5.62 -5.59
CA ASP A 74 -15.71 -4.84 -5.26
C ASP A 74 -16.14 -5.17 -3.83
N VAL A 75 -15.91 -4.23 -2.91
CA VAL A 75 -16.19 -4.41 -1.47
C VAL A 75 -17.68 -4.62 -1.18
N THR A 76 -18.58 -4.19 -2.07
CA THR A 76 -20.03 -4.36 -1.91
C THR A 76 -20.54 -5.72 -2.39
N HIS A 77 -19.69 -6.51 -3.06
CA HIS A 77 -20.07 -7.77 -3.66
C HIS A 77 -19.66 -8.95 -2.80
N ALA A 78 -20.60 -9.87 -2.54
CA ALA A 78 -20.42 -11.01 -1.64
C ALA A 78 -19.12 -11.80 -1.84
N THR A 79 -18.71 -12.00 -3.10
CA THR A 79 -17.50 -12.77 -3.46
C THR A 79 -16.36 -11.95 -4.05
N ARG A 80 -16.65 -10.81 -4.70
CA ARG A 80 -15.61 -10.02 -5.40
C ARG A 80 -14.85 -9.12 -4.43
N ARG A 81 -15.37 -8.89 -3.22
CA ARG A 81 -14.61 -8.25 -2.14
C ARG A 81 -13.36 -9.02 -1.74
N TYR A 82 -13.33 -10.35 -1.95
CA TYR A 82 -12.14 -11.14 -1.65
C TYR A 82 -11.15 -11.21 -2.82
N LEU A 83 -11.49 -10.65 -3.98
CA LEU A 83 -10.63 -10.71 -5.15
C LEU A 83 -9.41 -9.82 -4.96
N GLY A 84 -8.22 -10.43 -4.93
CA GLY A 84 -6.96 -9.69 -4.87
C GLY A 84 -6.73 -8.88 -3.58
N ALA A 85 -7.58 -9.08 -2.57
CA ALA A 85 -7.44 -8.49 -1.26
C ALA A 85 -6.27 -9.12 -0.50
N ARG A 86 -5.60 -8.35 0.35
CA ARG A 86 -4.63 -8.83 1.32
C ARG A 86 -5.27 -8.93 2.69
N LYS A 87 -5.05 -10.05 3.36
CA LYS A 87 -5.40 -10.25 4.77
C LYS A 87 -4.20 -9.88 5.64
N PRO A 88 -4.41 -9.62 6.95
CA PRO A 88 -3.32 -9.32 7.85
C PRO A 88 -2.21 -10.37 7.88
N GLU A 89 -2.58 -11.64 7.73
CA GLU A 89 -1.65 -12.79 7.66
C GLU A 89 -0.76 -12.84 6.40
N ASP A 90 -1.16 -12.16 5.32
CA ASP A 90 -0.36 -12.12 4.08
C ASP A 90 0.91 -11.26 4.25
N SER A 91 0.85 -10.25 5.13
CA SER A 91 1.98 -9.41 5.52
C SER A 91 1.86 -9.02 6.99
N PRO A 92 2.24 -9.93 7.91
CA PRO A 92 2.12 -9.68 9.34
C PRO A 92 2.88 -8.44 9.81
N TYR A 93 2.38 -7.77 10.85
CA TYR A 93 3.00 -6.56 11.41
C TYR A 93 4.49 -6.77 11.79
N ASP A 94 4.81 -7.91 12.41
CA ASP A 94 6.17 -8.25 12.85
C ASP A 94 7.02 -8.91 11.75
N ASP A 95 6.42 -9.27 10.62
CA ASP A 95 7.08 -9.89 9.46
C ASP A 95 6.51 -9.28 8.16
N LYS A 96 6.93 -8.05 7.87
CA LYS A 96 6.41 -7.27 6.74
C LYS A 96 6.92 -7.83 5.42
N ARG A 97 6.01 -8.24 4.55
CA ARG A 97 6.28 -8.92 3.27
C ARG A 97 5.90 -8.10 2.03
N ILE A 98 5.17 -7.00 2.22
CA ILE A 98 4.80 -6.09 1.14
C ILE A 98 5.79 -4.93 1.14
N PHE A 99 6.40 -4.67 -0.02
CA PHE A 99 7.35 -3.59 -0.23
C PHE A 99 6.81 -2.65 -1.31
N LEU A 100 6.74 -1.36 -0.98
CA LEU A 100 6.31 -0.29 -1.87
C LEU A 100 7.46 0.68 -2.10
N TYR A 101 7.56 1.20 -3.32
CA TYR A 101 8.65 2.10 -3.72
C TYR A 101 8.06 3.43 -4.17
N PHE A 102 8.39 4.51 -3.46
CA PHE A 102 7.83 5.83 -3.70
C PHE A 102 8.91 6.84 -4.10
N VAL A 103 8.63 7.56 -5.17
CA VAL A 103 9.39 8.74 -5.63
C VAL A 103 8.54 9.98 -5.51
N LYS A 104 9.15 11.16 -5.66
CA LYS A 104 8.44 12.44 -5.66
C LYS A 104 7.40 12.44 -6.78
N ASP A 105 6.18 12.90 -6.46
CA ASP A 105 5.06 13.06 -7.39
C ASP A 105 4.66 11.76 -8.14
N LEU A 106 4.86 10.58 -7.54
CA LEU A 106 4.29 9.34 -8.06
C LEU A 106 2.75 9.44 -8.09
N GLU A 107 2.11 8.77 -9.04
CA GLU A 107 0.65 8.61 -9.02
C GLU A 107 0.17 8.02 -7.68
N PRO A 108 -0.97 8.47 -7.12
CA PRO A 108 -1.37 8.07 -5.79
C PRO A 108 -1.61 6.57 -5.65
N VAL A 109 -1.09 6.02 -4.56
CA VAL A 109 -1.33 4.65 -4.11
C VAL A 109 -2.35 4.70 -2.99
N ILE A 110 -3.53 4.13 -3.25
CA ILE A 110 -4.61 4.06 -2.27
C ILE A 110 -4.68 2.64 -1.71
N LEU A 111 -4.72 2.54 -0.39
CA LEU A 111 -5.05 1.31 0.32
C LEU A 111 -6.49 1.39 0.81
N ARG A 112 -7.41 0.60 0.24
CA ARG A 112 -8.76 0.47 0.81
C ARG A 112 -8.73 -0.57 1.90
N VAL A 113 -8.91 -0.13 3.14
CA VAL A 113 -9.06 -0.99 4.32
C VAL A 113 -10.54 -1.22 4.52
N PHE A 114 -10.99 -2.47 4.44
CA PHE A 114 -12.40 -2.85 4.57
C PHE A 114 -12.57 -3.84 5.73
N VAL A 115 -13.48 -3.55 6.66
CA VAL A 115 -13.84 -4.44 7.77
C VAL A 115 -14.86 -5.45 7.28
N ASP A 116 -14.54 -6.73 7.42
CA ASP A 116 -15.47 -7.78 7.00
C ASP A 116 -16.58 -7.97 8.03
N THR A 117 -17.70 -8.52 7.56
CA THR A 117 -18.87 -8.77 8.39
C THR A 117 -18.56 -9.64 9.60
N GLY A 118 -19.26 -9.40 10.70
CA GLY A 118 -19.24 -10.27 11.89
C GLY A 118 -18.44 -9.74 13.07
N CYS A 119 -18.12 -8.44 13.09
CA CYS A 119 -17.62 -7.73 14.27
C CYS A 119 -18.30 -6.37 14.41
N ASP A 120 -18.47 -5.84 15.63
CA ASP A 120 -19.11 -4.52 15.81
C ASP A 120 -18.25 -3.38 15.22
N PHE A 121 -16.95 -3.50 15.42
CA PHE A 121 -15.92 -2.62 14.86
C PHE A 121 -14.58 -3.36 14.85
N GLU A 122 -13.65 -2.87 14.05
CA GLU A 122 -12.27 -3.38 14.02
C GLU A 122 -11.26 -2.22 14.07
N LYS A 123 -10.18 -2.42 14.82
CA LYS A 123 -9.05 -1.49 14.84
C LYS A 123 -8.02 -1.97 13.81
N CYS A 124 -8.03 -1.34 12.65
CA CYS A 124 -7.10 -1.61 11.58
C CYS A 124 -5.78 -0.88 11.83
N VAL A 125 -4.66 -1.59 11.89
CA VAL A 125 -3.32 -0.99 12.09
C VAL A 125 -2.39 -1.44 10.98
N LEU A 126 -1.94 -0.46 10.19
CA LEU A 126 -0.97 -0.61 9.12
C LEU A 126 0.37 -0.13 9.67
N GLY A 127 1.31 -1.05 9.85
CA GLY A 127 2.66 -0.74 10.28
C GLY A 127 3.56 -0.51 9.07
N LEU A 128 4.13 0.68 8.96
CA LEU A 128 5.07 1.04 7.91
C LEU A 128 6.49 1.12 8.51
N ILE A 129 7.48 0.65 7.75
CA ILE A 129 8.89 0.96 7.97
C ILE A 129 9.40 1.64 6.72
N VAL A 130 9.76 2.92 6.84
CA VAL A 130 10.25 3.74 5.73
C VAL A 130 11.78 3.76 5.75
N ASN A 131 12.37 3.21 4.71
CA ASN A 131 13.80 3.27 4.43
C ASN A 131 14.08 4.36 3.37
N LYS A 132 14.94 5.32 3.71
CA LYS A 132 15.27 6.46 2.84
C LYS A 132 16.51 6.15 2.01
N CYS A 133 16.31 5.94 0.72
CA CYS A 133 17.38 5.67 -0.24
C CYS A 133 17.74 6.95 -1.00
N TYR A 134 19.04 7.25 -1.11
CA TYR A 134 19.52 8.36 -1.93
C TYR A 134 19.82 7.87 -3.34
N LEU A 135 19.18 8.51 -4.32
CA LEU A 135 19.40 8.24 -5.74
C LEU A 135 20.63 8.99 -6.21
N LYS A 136 21.53 8.27 -6.89
CA LYS A 136 22.71 8.84 -7.52
C LYS A 136 22.66 8.57 -9.01
N GLU A 137 22.85 9.63 -9.79
CA GLU A 137 23.00 9.52 -11.24
C GLU A 137 24.28 8.74 -11.58
N ILE A 138 24.16 7.83 -12.55
CA ILE A 138 25.29 7.13 -13.16
C ILE A 138 25.66 7.90 -14.43
N THR A 139 26.69 8.74 -14.35
CA THR A 139 27.06 9.67 -15.44
C THR A 139 27.70 8.97 -16.64
N VAL A 140 28.35 7.81 -16.43
CA VAL A 140 28.94 6.99 -17.48
C VAL A 140 28.49 5.54 -17.24
N PRO A 141 27.30 5.15 -17.71
CA PRO A 141 26.79 3.80 -17.50
C PRO A 141 27.61 2.79 -18.31
N THR A 142 27.86 1.63 -17.73
CA THR A 142 28.50 0.52 -18.45
C THR A 142 27.53 -0.09 -19.46
N SER A 143 28.04 -0.82 -20.47
CA SER A 143 27.19 -1.53 -21.43
C SER A 143 26.21 -2.50 -20.76
N GLU A 144 26.61 -3.11 -19.63
CA GLU A 144 25.75 -3.98 -18.83
C GLU A 144 24.63 -3.20 -18.13
N GLN A 145 24.92 -2.03 -17.57
CA GLN A 145 23.91 -1.18 -16.93
C GLN A 145 22.90 -0.65 -17.94
N LEU A 146 23.35 -0.28 -19.14
CA LEU A 146 22.48 0.11 -20.25
C LEU A 146 21.58 -1.04 -20.70
N ALA A 147 22.05 -2.29 -20.64
CA ALA A 147 21.24 -3.45 -21.00
C ALA A 147 20.17 -3.82 -19.94
N ARG A 148 20.28 -3.28 -18.71
CA ARG A 148 19.34 -3.54 -17.59
C ARG A 148 18.37 -2.39 -17.32
N ALA A 149 18.59 -1.23 -17.93
CA ALA A 149 17.73 -0.05 -17.85
C ALA A 149 16.55 -0.18 -18.82
#